data_AF-A0A7Y0S1G1-F1
#
_entry.id   AF-A0A7Y0S1G1-F1
#
_cell.length_a   1.000
_cell.length_b   1.000
_cell.length_c   1.000
_cell.angle_alpha   90.00
_cell.angle_beta   90.00
_cell.angle_gamma   90.00
#
_symmetry.space_group_name_H-M   'P 1'
#
loop_
_entity.id
_entity.type
_entity.pdbx_description
1 polymer ?
#
loop_
_entity_poly.entity_id
_entity_poly.type
_entity_poly.pdbx_seq_one_letter_code
_entity_poly.pdbx_strand_id
1 'polypeptide(L)'
;MENNTQQKHLFSISSTDLILQESYPQAVMSDLFKCFININKVRMTTYRAGQAVTELIIHYDNNKTFLFTIWEGALNVPPLSDDDIRLAHKEISLTDITDIMVFVTRFAHHAHLSPQLPSALDSTEVLVFSS
;
A
#
# COMPACT_ATOMS: atom_id res chain seq x y z
N MET A 1 10.60 -12.99 -28.88
CA MET A 1 9.70 -13.76 -28.01
C MET A 1 10.09 -13.42 -26.59
N GLU A 2 9.50 -12.38 -26.04
CA GLU A 2 9.71 -12.03 -24.63
C GLU A 2 9.03 -13.11 -23.79
N ASN A 3 9.80 -13.76 -22.93
CA ASN A 3 9.25 -14.66 -21.92
C ASN A 3 8.31 -13.84 -21.04
N ASN A 4 7.02 -14.01 -21.28
CA ASN A 4 5.92 -13.44 -20.52
C ASN A 4 5.89 -14.16 -19.16
N THR A 5 6.91 -13.89 -18.35
CA THR A 5 7.01 -14.40 -16.99
C THR A 5 6.00 -13.59 -16.22
N GLN A 6 4.86 -14.20 -15.90
CA GLN A 6 3.80 -13.59 -15.12
C GLN A 6 4.44 -12.99 -13.85
N GLN A 7 4.47 -11.66 -13.76
CA GLN A 7 5.14 -10.96 -12.68
C GLN A 7 4.54 -11.43 -11.35
N LYS A 8 5.37 -12.04 -10.51
CA LYS A 8 4.92 -12.64 -9.25
C LYS A 8 4.89 -11.64 -8.11
N HIS A 9 5.79 -10.65 -8.09
CA HIS A 9 5.92 -9.68 -7.01
C HIS A 9 5.72 -8.27 -7.54
N LEU A 10 5.17 -7.37 -6.73
CA LEU A 10 5.05 -5.96 -7.12
C LEU A 10 6.44 -5.32 -7.20
N PHE A 11 7.37 -5.62 -6.30
CA PHE A 11 8.70 -5.02 -6.34
C PHE A 11 9.80 -6.08 -6.51
N SER A 12 10.65 -5.92 -7.52
CA SER A 12 11.92 -6.65 -7.57
C SER A 12 12.95 -6.01 -6.66
N ILE A 13 13.64 -6.82 -5.86
CA ILE A 13 14.66 -6.39 -4.89
C ILE A 13 16.02 -6.96 -5.32
N SER A 14 17.04 -6.10 -5.39
CA SER A 14 18.41 -6.51 -5.71
C SER A 14 19.06 -7.26 -4.54
N SER A 15 20.22 -7.88 -4.79
CA SER A 15 21.04 -8.48 -3.73
C SER A 15 21.67 -7.48 -2.75
N THR A 16 21.43 -6.18 -2.94
CA THR A 16 21.95 -5.09 -2.09
C THR A 16 20.81 -4.31 -1.44
N ASP A 17 19.66 -4.95 -1.26
CA ASP A 17 18.45 -4.38 -0.63
C ASP A 17 17.90 -3.12 -1.34
N LEU A 18 18.19 -2.97 -2.64
CA LEU A 18 17.66 -1.88 -3.46
C LEU A 18 16.46 -2.37 -4.26
N ILE A 19 15.40 -1.56 -4.29
CA ILE A 19 14.27 -1.81 -5.18
C ILE A 19 14.70 -1.46 -6.60
N LEU A 20 14.56 -2.43 -7.50
CA LEU A 20 14.86 -2.24 -8.91
C LEU A 20 13.83 -1.31 -9.56
N GLN A 21 14.28 -0.45 -10.46
CA GLN A 21 13.40 0.47 -11.17
C GLN A 21 12.69 -0.27 -12.30
N GLU A 22 11.38 -0.44 -12.15
CA GLU A 22 10.52 -1.13 -13.10
C GLU A 22 9.31 -0.24 -13.44
N SER A 23 8.80 -0.37 -14.66
CA SER A 23 7.70 0.47 -15.15
C SER A 23 6.38 0.17 -14.45
N TYR A 24 6.06 -1.09 -14.21
CA TYR A 24 4.79 -1.51 -13.62
C TYR A 24 4.58 -0.97 -12.19
N PRO A 25 5.54 -1.14 -11.25
CA PRO A 25 5.34 -0.67 -9.87
C PRO A 25 5.33 0.86 -9.81
N GLN A 26 6.11 1.52 -10.68
CA GLN A 26 6.08 2.97 -10.81
C GLN A 26 4.72 3.47 -11.31
N ALA A 27 4.11 2.79 -12.27
CA ALA A 27 2.77 3.13 -12.77
C ALA A 27 1.71 2.99 -11.66
N VAL A 28 1.72 1.86 -10.95
CA VAL A 28 0.83 1.62 -9.80
C VAL A 28 0.93 2.74 -8.77
N MET A 29 2.15 3.06 -8.31
CA MET A 29 2.34 4.10 -7.30
C MET A 29 1.94 5.48 -7.83
N SER A 30 2.28 5.78 -9.09
CA SER A 30 1.93 7.07 -9.70
C SER A 30 0.42 7.28 -9.80
N ASP A 31 -0.36 6.22 -10.06
CA ASP A 31 -1.81 6.34 -10.15
C ASP A 31 -2.43 6.60 -8.78
N LEU A 32 -1.95 5.94 -7.73
CA LEU A 32 -2.38 6.23 -6.35
C LEU A 32 -2.06 7.67 -5.94
N PHE A 33 -0.87 8.17 -6.27
CA PHE A 33 -0.45 9.53 -5.91
C PHE A 33 -1.28 10.63 -6.59
N LYS A 34 -1.83 10.37 -7.78
CA LYS A 34 -2.74 11.31 -8.45
C LYS A 34 -4.09 11.40 -7.74
N CYS A 35 -4.55 10.30 -7.13
CA CYS A 35 -5.86 10.23 -6.49
C CYS A 35 -5.86 10.81 -5.06
N PHE A 36 -4.73 10.72 -4.36
CA PHE A 36 -4.61 11.13 -2.96
C PHE A 36 -3.71 12.35 -2.82
N ILE A 37 -4.32 13.53 -2.82
CA ILE A 37 -3.64 14.80 -2.52
C ILE A 37 -3.70 15.11 -1.01
N ASN A 38 -2.68 15.80 -0.48
CA ASN A 38 -2.64 16.28 0.90
C ASN A 38 -2.84 15.18 1.97
N ILE A 39 -2.19 14.03 1.79
CA ILE A 39 -2.19 12.96 2.79
C ILE A 39 -1.47 13.47 4.05
N ASN A 40 -2.11 13.36 5.21
CA ASN A 40 -1.53 13.81 6.49
C ASN A 40 -1.29 12.66 7.48
N LYS A 41 -1.96 11.52 7.29
CA LYS A 41 -1.79 10.35 8.15
C LYS A 41 -2.15 9.07 7.41
N VAL A 42 -1.37 8.01 7.62
CA VAL A 42 -1.68 6.64 7.18
C VAL A 42 -1.56 5.72 8.38
N ARG A 43 -2.60 4.92 8.67
CA ARG A 43 -2.54 3.88 9.71
C ARG A 43 -2.51 2.53 9.03
N MET A 44 -1.55 1.70 9.40
CA MET A 44 -1.47 0.32 8.95
C MET A 44 -1.91 -0.59 10.09
N THR A 45 -2.95 -1.39 9.85
CA THR A 45 -3.39 -2.46 10.76
C THR A 45 -3.22 -3.80 10.08
N THR A 46 -3.04 -4.85 10.87
CA THR A 46 -3.00 -6.22 10.36
C THR A 46 -3.87 -7.14 11.20
N TYR A 47 -4.60 -8.04 10.55
CA TYR A 47 -5.45 -9.02 11.22
C TYR A 47 -5.63 -10.27 10.36
N ARG A 48 -6.39 -11.24 10.88
CA ARG A 48 -6.67 -12.52 10.21
C ARG A 48 -8.14 -12.63 9.84
N ALA A 49 -8.39 -12.93 8.57
CA ALA A 49 -9.73 -13.23 8.04
C ALA A 49 -9.66 -14.43 7.07
N GLY A 50 -9.20 -15.57 7.59
CA GLY A 50 -8.84 -16.76 6.78
C GLY A 50 -7.43 -16.72 6.20
N GLN A 51 -6.90 -15.52 5.96
CA GLN A 51 -5.50 -15.24 5.60
C GLN A 51 -5.01 -13.95 6.26
N ALA A 52 -3.74 -13.58 6.09
CA ALA A 52 -3.24 -12.29 6.55
C ALA A 52 -3.87 -11.16 5.71
N VAL A 53 -4.39 -10.15 6.41
CA VAL A 53 -4.96 -8.95 5.80
C VAL A 53 -4.24 -7.75 6.39
N THR A 54 -3.80 -6.85 5.51
CA THR A 54 -3.30 -5.54 5.88
C THR A 54 -4.30 -4.48 5.45
N GLU A 55 -4.67 -3.58 6.34
CA GLU A 55 -5.50 -2.42 5.99
C GLU A 55 -4.73 -1.13 6.19
N LEU A 56 -4.83 -0.24 5.20
CA LEU A 56 -4.35 1.12 5.28
C LEU A 56 -5.52 2.07 5.38
N ILE A 57 -5.59 2.82 6.47
CA ILE A 57 -6.51 3.95 6.61
C ILE A 57 -5.73 5.19 6.24
N ILE A 58 -6.05 5.77 5.07
CA ILE A 58 -5.40 6.93 4.50
C ILE A 58 -6.24 8.17 4.81
N HIS A 59 -5.72 9.08 5.61
CA HIS A 59 -6.34 10.37 5.89
C HIS A 59 -5.77 11.45 4.96
N TYR A 60 -6.63 12.08 4.18
CA TYR A 60 -6.27 13.04 3.14
C TYR A 60 -7.30 14.17 3.06
N ASP A 61 -6.95 15.29 2.40
CA ASP A 61 -7.86 16.41 2.12
C ASP A 61 -8.78 16.81 3.30
N ASN A 62 -8.17 17.22 4.43
CA ASN A 62 -8.85 17.75 5.61
C ASN A 62 -10.21 17.09 5.93
N ASN A 63 -10.17 15.79 6.29
CA ASN A 63 -11.25 14.92 6.81
C ASN A 63 -11.73 13.81 5.86
N LYS A 64 -11.16 13.65 4.66
CA LYS A 64 -11.42 12.45 3.87
C LYS A 64 -10.61 11.27 4.40
N THR A 65 -11.20 10.10 4.32
CA THR A 65 -10.56 8.84 4.67
C THR A 65 -10.78 7.86 3.53
N PHE A 66 -9.74 7.12 3.17
CA PHE A 66 -9.81 6.04 2.19
C PHE A 66 -9.27 4.75 2.82
N LEU A 67 -9.99 3.65 2.66
CA LEU A 67 -9.59 2.34 3.14
C LEU A 67 -8.93 1.55 2.00
N PHE A 68 -7.70 1.09 2.22
CA PHE A 68 -7.00 0.21 1.29
C PHE A 68 -6.82 -1.16 1.94
N THR A 69 -7.57 -2.15 1.48
CA THR A 69 -7.44 -3.54 1.95
C THR A 69 -6.46 -4.29 1.06
N ILE A 70 -5.42 -4.85 1.66
CA ILE A 70 -4.37 -5.60 0.99
C ILE A 70 -4.42 -7.03 1.49
N TRP A 71 -4.83 -7.92 0.59
CA TRP A 71 -4.81 -9.36 0.82
C TRP A 71 -3.42 -9.92 0.55
N GLU A 72 -2.95 -10.82 1.41
CA GLU A 72 -1.83 -11.70 1.05
C GLU A 72 -2.32 -12.74 0.02
N GLY A 73 -1.73 -12.77 -1.17
CA GLY A 73 -2.16 -13.66 -2.25
C GLY A 73 -1.52 -13.35 -3.60
N ALA A 74 -2.04 -13.94 -4.69
CA ALA A 74 -1.50 -13.68 -6.02
C ALA A 74 -1.54 -12.19 -6.38
N LEU A 75 -0.46 -11.66 -6.99
CA LEU A 75 -0.35 -10.25 -7.35
C LEU A 75 -1.55 -9.79 -8.19
N ASN A 76 -2.31 -8.85 -7.64
CA ASN A 76 -3.45 -8.23 -8.32
C ASN A 76 -3.62 -6.79 -7.82
N VAL A 77 -3.19 -5.83 -8.63
CA VAL A 77 -3.21 -4.40 -8.27
C VAL A 77 -3.87 -3.61 -9.39
N PRO A 78 -5.20 -3.74 -9.57
CA PRO A 78 -5.90 -3.01 -10.61
C PRO A 78 -5.87 -1.51 -10.30
N PRO A 79 -5.88 -0.64 -11.33
CA PRO A 79 -5.99 0.81 -11.13
C PRO A 79 -7.22 1.19 -10.27
N LEU A 80 -7.14 2.35 -9.63
CA LEU A 80 -8.29 2.95 -8.95
C LEU A 80 -9.38 3.28 -9.98
N SER A 81 -10.58 2.78 -9.73
CA SER A 81 -11.78 3.11 -10.50
C SER A 81 -12.59 4.22 -9.81
N ASP A 82 -13.51 4.83 -10.55
CA ASP A 82 -14.42 5.84 -10.00
C ASP A 82 -15.29 5.28 -8.87
N ASP A 83 -15.65 4.00 -8.92
CA ASP A 83 -16.40 3.33 -7.87
C ASP A 83 -15.58 3.16 -6.59
N ASP A 84 -14.29 2.85 -6.70
CA ASP A 84 -13.39 2.78 -5.55
C ASP A 84 -13.30 4.15 -4.86
N ILE A 85 -13.16 5.23 -5.65
CA ILE A 85 -13.12 6.62 -5.16
C ILE A 85 -14.45 6.97 -4.47
N ARG A 86 -15.58 6.61 -5.09
CA ARG A 86 -16.92 6.89 -4.57
C ARG A 86 -17.21 6.13 -3.25
N LEU A 87 -16.75 4.89 -3.15
CA LEU A 87 -16.89 4.06 -1.96
C LEU A 87 -15.82 4.35 -0.89
N ALA A 88 -14.80 5.13 -1.24
CA ALA A 88 -13.62 5.39 -0.42
C ALA A 88 -12.93 4.09 0.06
N HIS A 89 -12.94 3.06 -0.79
CA HIS A 89 -12.43 1.74 -0.48
C HIS A 89 -11.85 1.08 -1.73
N LYS A 90 -10.70 0.40 -1.58
CA LYS A 90 -10.09 -0.44 -2.61
C LYS A 90 -9.55 -1.71 -2.01
N GLU A 91 -9.69 -2.80 -2.75
CA GLU A 91 -9.01 -4.06 -2.46
C GLU A 91 -7.94 -4.38 -3.51
N ILE A 92 -6.77 -4.82 -3.05
CA ILE A 92 -5.68 -5.36 -3.88
C ILE A 92 -5.14 -6.63 -3.24
N SER A 93 -4.31 -7.36 -3.98
CA SER A 93 -3.57 -8.51 -3.48
C SER A 93 -2.08 -8.36 -3.78
N LEU A 94 -1.25 -8.55 -2.75
CA LEU A 94 0.20 -8.54 -2.82
C LEU A 94 0.75 -9.88 -2.33
N THR A 95 1.89 -10.29 -2.88
CA THR A 95 2.36 -11.67 -2.78
C THR A 95 2.82 -12.08 -1.40
N ASP A 96 3.48 -11.16 -0.69
CA ASP A 96 3.99 -11.42 0.64
C ASP A 96 4.16 -10.11 1.43
N ILE A 97 4.58 -10.27 2.68
CA ILE A 97 4.83 -9.15 3.59
C ILE A 97 5.89 -8.17 3.07
N THR A 98 6.85 -8.62 2.26
CA THR A 98 7.90 -7.74 1.72
C THR A 98 7.29 -6.73 0.77
N ASP A 99 6.47 -7.20 -0.19
CA ASP A 99 5.76 -6.33 -1.11
C ASP A 99 4.83 -5.35 -0.36
N ILE A 100 4.13 -5.84 0.67
CA ILE A 100 3.25 -5.01 1.50
C ILE A 100 4.03 -3.91 2.20
N MET A 101 5.12 -4.25 2.91
CA MET A 101 5.91 -3.28 3.66
C MET A 101 6.60 -2.27 2.75
N VAL A 102 7.14 -2.71 1.60
CA VAL A 102 7.73 -1.81 0.60
C VAL A 102 6.67 -0.89 0.00
N PHE A 103 5.49 -1.41 -0.34
CA PHE A 103 4.38 -0.61 -0.84
C PHE A 103 4.00 0.50 0.15
N VAL A 104 3.72 0.14 1.40
CA VAL A 104 3.25 1.06 2.44
C VAL A 104 4.30 2.14 2.73
N THR A 105 5.55 1.73 2.93
CA THR A 105 6.64 2.67 3.26
C THR A 105 6.91 3.64 2.12
N ARG A 106 6.90 3.19 0.86
CA ARG A 106 7.04 4.08 -0.30
C ARG A 106 5.86 5.02 -0.47
N PHE A 107 4.65 4.52 -0.22
CA PHE A 107 3.44 5.33 -0.30
C PHE A 107 3.48 6.46 0.74
N ALA A 108 3.78 6.13 1.99
CA ALA A 108 3.90 7.10 3.08
C ALA A 108 5.07 8.08 2.87
N HIS A 109 6.21 7.61 2.36
CA HIS A 109 7.36 8.46 2.07
C HIS A 109 7.07 9.47 0.94
N HIS A 110 6.32 9.08 -0.09
CA HIS A 110 5.88 10.02 -1.13
C HIS A 110 4.99 11.14 -0.55
N ALA A 111 4.20 10.81 0.47
CA ALA A 111 3.39 11.77 1.22
C ALA A 111 4.18 12.56 2.28
N HIS A 112 5.51 12.42 2.34
CA HIS A 112 6.37 13.06 3.35
C HIS A 112 6.00 12.73 4.81
N LEU A 113 5.44 11.54 5.06
CA LEU A 113 5.07 11.09 6.39
C LEU A 113 6.21 10.28 7.03
N SER A 114 6.33 10.39 8.35
CA SER A 114 7.32 9.64 9.14
C SER A 114 6.66 8.47 9.88
N PRO A 115 7.30 7.29 9.95
CA PRO A 115 6.77 6.14 10.68
C PRO A 115 6.85 6.37 12.19
N GLN A 116 5.83 5.88 12.90
CA GLN A 116 5.70 5.89 14.34
C GLN A 116 5.09 4.57 14.80
N LEU A 117 5.50 4.11 15.98
CA LEU A 117 4.84 2.97 16.62
C LEU A 117 3.50 3.43 17.23
N PRO A 118 2.47 2.57 17.23
CA PRO A 118 1.20 2.85 17.88
C PRO A 118 1.41 3.12 19.38
N SER A 119 0.60 4.02 19.94
CA SER A 119 0.64 4.36 21.37
C SER A 119 -0.11 3.37 22.26
N ALA A 120 -1.09 2.64 21.71
CA ALA A 120 -1.93 1.70 22.42
C ALA A 120 -1.38 0.27 22.28
N LEU A 121 -1.11 -0.39 23.41
CA LEU A 121 -0.52 -1.74 23.45
C LEU A 121 -1.51 -2.85 23.05
N ASP A 122 -2.81 -2.56 23.06
CA ASP A 122 -3.91 -3.43 22.69
C ASP A 122 -4.43 -3.17 21.25
N SER A 123 -3.73 -2.31 20.49
CA SER A 123 -4.07 -2.00 19.10
C SER A 123 -3.52 -3.05 18.13
N THR A 124 -4.26 -3.31 17.05
CA THR A 124 -3.78 -4.06 15.88
C THR A 124 -3.08 -3.17 14.85
N GLU A 125 -2.99 -1.86 15.12
CA GLU A 125 -2.10 -0.96 14.38
C GLU A 125 -0.67 -1.47 14.52
N VAL A 126 0.04 -1.60 13.41
CA VAL A 126 1.45 -2.01 13.37
C VAL A 126 2.34 -0.80 13.17
N LEU A 127 1.92 0.11 12.29
CA LEU A 127 2.62 1.37 12.00
C LEU A 127 1.62 2.50 11.80
N VAL A 128 1.96 3.67 12.31
CA VAL A 128 1.27 4.92 12.01
C VAL A 128 2.26 5.85 11.33
N PHE A 129 1.90 6.37 10.18
CA PHE A 129 2.68 7.38 9.47
C PHE A 129 1.96 8.72 9.59
N SER A 130 2.68 9.76 10.00
CA SER A 130 2.14 11.13 10.06
C SER A 130 3.23 12.16 9.82
N SER A 131 2.83 13.37 9.42
CA SER A 131 3.71 14.54 9.29
C SER A 131 4.23 15.03 10.64
#